data_AF-A0AAU6R4E3-F1
#
_entry.id   AF-A0AAU6R4E3-F1
#
_cell.length_a   1.000
_cell.length_b   1.000
_cell.length_c   1.000
_cell.angle_alpha   90.00
_cell.angle_beta   90.00
_cell.angle_gamma   90.00
#
_symmetry.space_group_name_H-M   'P 1'
#
loop_
_entity.id
_entity.type
_entity.pdbx_description
1 polymer ?
#
loop_
_entity_poly.entity_id
_entity_poly.type
_entity_poly.pdbx_seq_one_letter_code
_entity_poly.pdbx_strand_id
1 'polypeptide(L)'
;MPHLPRNPRRRDIIRFARECGWSIEPAGSEQLKATRPGYVCVPIPGHNDNTRIPVGTANAVAKQLLYPLRQDQVIRDLRSQVVELEQHLTNISQDRDRLALQQQKDEQLARLEKAEEDQQVYEELLLELEERNNTLKHWFGKRTKKLRQQLQEAKQQLHKARRQAASALKNLQRVTAEKRMVDAELKLILAALEQVEVVVEQAATQQARGGDTDHLLQTLLGRLQHILEIKELDA
;
A
#
# COMPACT_ATOMS: atom_id res chain seq x y z
N MET A 1 -83.12 17.27 -48.24
CA MET A 1 -82.56 15.99 -47.75
C MET A 1 -83.10 14.91 -48.66
N PRO A 2 -82.29 14.00 -49.23
CA PRO A 2 -82.83 12.87 -49.96
C PRO A 2 -83.74 12.06 -49.02
N HIS A 3 -84.89 11.60 -49.52
CA HIS A 3 -85.86 10.85 -48.74
C HIS A 3 -86.23 9.58 -49.48
N LEU A 4 -86.31 8.47 -48.76
CA LEU A 4 -86.76 7.21 -49.33
C LEU A 4 -88.27 7.26 -49.60
N PRO A 5 -88.73 6.65 -50.70
CA PRO A 5 -90.17 6.59 -51.01
C PRO A 5 -90.92 5.72 -49.99
N ARG A 6 -92.25 5.91 -49.88
CA ARG A 6 -93.13 5.23 -48.92
C ARG A 6 -93.08 3.69 -49.00
N ASN A 7 -92.75 3.15 -50.17
CA ASN A 7 -92.52 1.71 -50.41
C ASN A 7 -91.13 1.52 -51.02
N PRO A 8 -90.06 1.56 -50.20
CA PRO A 8 -88.70 1.54 -50.71
C PRO A 8 -88.34 0.18 -51.28
N ARG A 9 -87.73 0.18 -52.46
CA ARG A 9 -87.11 -1.00 -53.06
C ARG A 9 -85.59 -0.93 -52.85
N ARG A 10 -84.92 -2.08 -53.02
CA ARG A 10 -83.46 -2.16 -52.93
C ARG A 10 -82.75 -1.11 -53.79
N ARG A 11 -83.19 -0.91 -55.03
CA ARG A 11 -82.66 0.14 -55.94
C ARG A 11 -82.78 1.56 -55.39
N ASP A 12 -83.80 1.84 -54.59
CA ASP A 12 -84.03 3.16 -54.02
C ASP A 12 -83.03 3.41 -52.87
N ILE A 13 -82.70 2.38 -52.10
CA ILE A 13 -81.64 2.42 -51.07
C ILE A 13 -80.25 2.53 -51.72
N ILE A 14 -80.00 1.81 -52.82
CA ILE A 14 -78.74 1.91 -53.59
C ILE A 14 -78.55 3.33 -54.12
N ARG A 15 -79.59 3.90 -54.72
CA ARG A 15 -79.56 5.28 -55.23
C ARG A 15 -79.30 6.26 -54.09
N PHE A 16 -80.02 6.12 -52.99
CA PHE A 16 -79.84 6.94 -51.80
C PHE A 16 -78.41 6.86 -51.22
N ALA A 17 -77.82 5.66 -51.15
CA ALA A 17 -76.45 5.46 -50.70
C ALA A 17 -75.44 6.17 -51.62
N ARG A 18 -75.60 6.05 -52.94
CA ARG A 18 -74.75 6.74 -53.93
C ARG A 18 -74.89 8.26 -53.84
N GLU A 19 -76.11 8.78 -53.69
CA GLU A 19 -76.37 10.21 -53.46
C GLU A 19 -75.69 10.71 -52.18
N CYS A 20 -75.57 9.84 -51.17
CA CYS A 20 -74.84 10.13 -49.93
C CYS A 20 -73.31 9.87 -50.03
N GLY A 21 -72.78 9.64 -51.24
CA GLY A 21 -71.34 9.47 -51.49
C GLY A 21 -70.77 8.10 -51.13
N TRP A 22 -71.61 7.07 -51.02
CA TRP A 22 -71.17 5.69 -50.80
C TRP A 22 -70.95 4.94 -52.12
N SER A 23 -69.89 4.13 -52.19
CA SER A 23 -69.69 3.12 -53.24
C SER A 23 -70.47 1.85 -52.91
N ILE A 24 -70.90 1.10 -53.94
CA ILE A 24 -71.71 -0.11 -53.76
C ILE A 24 -70.90 -1.28 -54.28
N GLU A 25 -70.62 -2.22 -53.38
CA GLU A 25 -69.82 -3.41 -53.67
C GLU A 25 -70.62 -4.68 -53.40
N PRO A 26 -70.33 -5.78 -54.13
CA PRO A 26 -70.87 -7.09 -53.80
C PRO A 26 -70.35 -7.58 -52.44
N ALA A 27 -71.23 -8.21 -51.68
CA ALA A 27 -70.99 -8.74 -50.34
C ALA A 27 -71.41 -10.21 -50.24
N GLY A 28 -71.03 -11.03 -51.22
CA GLY A 28 -71.49 -12.41 -51.39
C GLY A 28 -72.30 -12.57 -52.67
N SER A 29 -72.97 -13.73 -52.83
CA SER A 29 -73.65 -14.10 -54.07
C SER A 29 -74.80 -13.18 -54.48
N GLU A 30 -75.57 -12.65 -53.52
CA GLU A 30 -76.75 -11.81 -53.82
C GLU A 30 -76.85 -10.56 -52.92
N GLN A 31 -75.91 -10.37 -52.00
CA GLN A 31 -75.89 -9.25 -51.07
C GLN A 31 -75.02 -8.11 -51.59
N LEU A 32 -75.43 -6.88 -51.30
CA LEU A 32 -74.70 -5.67 -51.63
C LEU A 32 -74.39 -4.96 -50.33
N LYS A 33 -73.26 -4.28 -50.27
CA LYS A 33 -72.88 -3.40 -49.17
C LYS A 33 -72.53 -2.03 -49.73
N ALA A 34 -72.85 -1.00 -48.97
CA ALA A 34 -72.36 0.34 -49.18
C ALA A 34 -71.03 0.49 -48.42
N THR A 35 -69.98 0.89 -49.14
CA THR A 35 -68.64 1.17 -48.60
C THR A 35 -68.33 2.65 -48.79
N ARG A 36 -67.60 3.25 -47.85
CA ARG A 36 -67.06 4.61 -47.97
C ARG A 36 -65.76 4.66 -47.17
N PRO A 37 -64.66 5.20 -47.72
CA PRO A 37 -63.38 5.27 -46.99
C PRO A 37 -63.55 5.96 -45.63
N GLY A 38 -63.05 5.32 -44.57
CA GLY A 38 -63.16 5.83 -43.20
C GLY A 38 -64.46 5.48 -42.45
N TYR A 39 -65.41 4.77 -43.08
CA TYR A 39 -66.69 4.42 -42.46
C TYR A 39 -66.96 2.91 -42.49
N VAL A 40 -67.77 2.44 -41.53
CA VAL A 40 -68.20 1.04 -41.45
C VAL A 40 -69.09 0.70 -42.66
N CYS A 41 -68.85 -0.46 -43.27
CA CYS A 41 -69.66 -0.94 -44.38
C CYS A 41 -71.11 -1.16 -43.94
N VAL A 42 -72.07 -0.63 -44.70
CA VAL A 42 -73.51 -0.76 -44.40
C VAL A 42 -74.13 -1.81 -45.34
N PRO A 43 -74.68 -2.93 -44.84
CA PRO A 43 -75.31 -3.93 -45.68
C PRO A 43 -76.63 -3.42 -46.27
N ILE A 44 -76.85 -3.67 -47.57
CA ILE A 44 -78.08 -3.31 -48.28
C ILE A 44 -78.95 -4.57 -48.46
N PRO A 45 -80.07 -4.67 -47.74
CA PRO A 45 -80.94 -5.84 -47.77
C PRO A 45 -81.66 -6.00 -49.12
N GLY A 46 -82.13 -7.21 -49.39
CA GLY A 46 -82.81 -7.60 -50.63
C GLY A 46 -81.90 -8.40 -51.56
N HIS A 47 -82.49 -9.24 -52.41
CA HIS A 47 -81.74 -10.11 -53.34
C HIS A 47 -81.68 -9.51 -54.75
N ASN A 48 -82.73 -8.75 -55.15
CA ASN A 48 -82.83 -8.08 -56.45
C ASN A 48 -83.18 -6.59 -56.29
N ASP A 49 -82.89 -5.79 -57.32
CA ASP A 49 -83.12 -4.33 -57.32
C ASP A 49 -84.58 -3.92 -57.07
N ASN A 50 -85.52 -4.77 -57.50
CA ASN A 50 -86.95 -4.55 -57.32
C ASN A 50 -87.52 -5.14 -56.02
N THR A 51 -86.70 -5.81 -55.20
CA THR A 51 -87.14 -6.36 -53.92
C THR A 51 -87.62 -5.22 -53.02
N ARG A 52 -88.87 -5.34 -52.53
CA ARG A 52 -89.42 -4.40 -51.56
C ARG A 52 -88.73 -4.60 -50.22
N ILE A 53 -88.28 -3.51 -49.63
CA ILE A 53 -87.64 -3.53 -48.32
C ILE A 53 -88.66 -2.97 -47.31
N PRO A 54 -88.87 -3.63 -46.16
CA PRO A 54 -89.72 -3.08 -45.11
C PRO A 54 -89.27 -1.68 -44.73
N VAL A 55 -90.22 -0.75 -44.58
CA VAL A 55 -89.93 0.67 -44.32
C VAL A 55 -89.05 0.86 -43.08
N GLY A 56 -89.26 0.08 -42.02
CA GLY A 56 -88.42 0.09 -40.83
C GLY A 56 -86.96 -0.24 -41.11
N THR A 57 -86.71 -1.29 -41.90
CA THR A 57 -85.36 -1.71 -42.31
C THR A 57 -84.73 -0.68 -43.24
N ALA A 58 -85.48 -0.16 -44.21
CA ALA A 58 -84.99 0.85 -45.14
C ALA A 58 -84.60 2.16 -44.42
N ASN A 59 -85.40 2.59 -43.44
CA ASN A 59 -85.09 3.76 -42.61
C ASN A 59 -83.90 3.51 -41.68
N ALA A 60 -83.72 2.30 -41.15
CA ALA A 60 -82.55 1.95 -40.35
C ALA A 60 -81.26 2.03 -41.17
N VAL A 61 -81.28 1.48 -42.40
CA VAL A 61 -80.16 1.58 -43.35
C VAL A 61 -79.91 3.05 -43.74
N ALA A 62 -80.96 3.81 -44.06
CA ALA A 62 -80.82 5.24 -44.40
C ALA A 62 -80.21 6.04 -43.25
N LYS A 63 -80.59 5.78 -41.99
CA LYS A 63 -79.97 6.41 -40.82
C LYS A 63 -78.49 6.10 -40.71
N GLN A 64 -78.08 4.85 -40.94
CA GLN A 64 -76.66 4.45 -40.92
C GLN A 64 -75.86 5.10 -42.05
N LEU A 65 -76.48 5.28 -43.24
CA LEU A 65 -75.85 5.94 -44.39
C LEU A 65 -75.74 7.48 -44.23
N LEU A 66 -76.72 8.11 -43.57
CA LEU A 66 -76.75 9.56 -43.31
C LEU A 66 -75.89 9.97 -42.10
N TYR A 67 -75.93 9.14 -41.06
CA TYR A 67 -75.18 9.33 -39.82
C TYR A 67 -74.28 8.11 -39.64
N PRO A 68 -73.23 7.97 -40.45
CA PRO A 68 -72.19 7.03 -40.09
C PRO A 68 -71.76 7.37 -38.66
N LEU A 69 -71.66 6.34 -37.82
CA LEU A 69 -71.52 6.41 -36.37
C LEU A 69 -70.63 7.57 -35.91
N ARG A 70 -70.88 8.11 -34.70
CA ARG A 70 -70.16 9.19 -33.97
C ARG A 70 -68.63 8.95 -33.76
N GLN A 71 -67.98 8.20 -34.64
CA GLN A 71 -66.57 7.88 -34.67
C GLN A 71 -65.70 9.13 -34.81
N ASP A 72 -66.13 10.20 -35.50
CA ASP A 72 -65.29 11.41 -35.62
C ASP A 72 -65.02 12.07 -34.26
N GLN A 73 -65.98 12.09 -33.34
CA GLN A 73 -65.75 12.64 -31.99
C GLN A 73 -64.86 11.70 -31.17
N VAL A 74 -65.14 10.39 -31.18
CA VAL A 74 -64.33 9.39 -30.46
C VAL A 74 -62.89 9.36 -30.98
N ILE A 75 -62.69 9.48 -32.29
CA ILE A 75 -61.36 9.55 -32.92
C ILE A 75 -60.64 10.84 -32.52
N ARG A 76 -61.33 11.99 -32.44
CA ARG A 76 -60.74 13.24 -31.93
C ARG A 76 -60.32 13.11 -30.47
N ASP A 77 -61.20 12.58 -29.62
CA ASP A 77 -60.92 12.41 -28.19
C ASP A 77 -59.73 11.45 -27.97
N LEU A 78 -59.68 10.34 -28.72
CA LEU A 78 -58.55 9.41 -28.68
C LEU A 78 -57.26 10.06 -29.19
N ARG A 79 -57.31 10.88 -30.24
CA ARG A 79 -56.12 11.62 -30.72
C ARG A 79 -55.60 12.60 -29.68
N SER A 80 -56.49 13.32 -28.99
CA SER A 80 -56.09 14.21 -27.89
C SER A 80 -55.43 13.43 -26.76
N GLN A 81 -56.00 12.30 -26.36
CA GLN A 81 -55.40 11.42 -25.34
C GLN A 81 -54.03 10.87 -25.75
N VAL A 82 -53.85 10.52 -27.02
CA VAL A 82 -52.54 10.07 -27.54
C VAL A 82 -51.51 11.19 -27.45
N VAL A 83 -51.85 12.42 -27.85
CA VAL A 83 -50.95 13.57 -27.73
C VAL A 83 -50.59 13.87 -26.27
N GLU A 84 -51.55 13.82 -25.36
CA GLU A 84 -51.30 13.98 -23.93
C GLU A 84 -50.35 12.89 -23.40
N LEU A 85 -50.58 11.63 -23.78
CA LEU A 85 -49.72 10.51 -23.38
C LEU A 85 -48.30 10.63 -23.96
N GLU A 86 -48.15 11.04 -25.22
CA GLU A 86 -46.85 11.31 -25.85
C GLU A 86 -46.09 12.41 -25.11
N GLN A 87 -46.79 13.47 -24.71
CA GLN A 87 -46.19 14.56 -23.93
C GLN A 87 -45.80 14.08 -22.51
N HIS A 88 -46.64 13.28 -21.85
CA HIS A 88 -46.32 12.67 -20.57
C HIS A 88 -45.09 11.76 -20.67
N LEU A 89 -45.00 10.92 -21.69
CA LEU A 89 -43.83 10.05 -21.91
C LEU A 89 -42.56 10.87 -22.15
N THR A 90 -42.66 11.97 -22.89
CA THR A 90 -41.52 12.87 -23.13
C THR A 90 -41.04 13.50 -21.82
N ASN A 91 -41.96 13.98 -20.99
CA ASN A 91 -41.63 14.56 -19.68
C ASN A 91 -40.97 13.52 -18.76
N ILE A 92 -41.53 12.30 -18.69
CA ILE A 92 -40.96 11.19 -17.90
C ILE A 92 -39.54 10.85 -18.39
N SER A 93 -39.31 10.82 -19.70
CA SER A 93 -37.97 10.56 -20.25
C SER A 93 -36.99 11.66 -19.83
N GLN A 94 -37.38 12.93 -19.94
CA GLN A 94 -36.54 14.05 -19.54
C GLN A 94 -36.24 14.03 -18.04
N ASP A 95 -37.22 13.72 -17.19
CA ASP A 95 -37.03 13.61 -15.75
C ASP A 95 -36.11 12.45 -15.39
N ARG A 96 -36.26 11.29 -16.06
CA ARG A 96 -35.35 10.16 -15.89
C ARG A 96 -33.92 10.53 -16.26
N ASP A 97 -33.73 11.22 -17.38
CA ASP A 97 -32.39 11.60 -17.85
C ASP A 97 -31.77 12.66 -16.92
N ARG A 98 -32.58 13.59 -16.37
CA ARG A 98 -32.15 14.53 -15.33
C ARG A 98 -31.73 13.82 -14.04
N LEU A 99 -32.51 12.86 -13.57
CA LEU A 99 -32.19 12.08 -12.38
C LEU A 99 -30.92 11.26 -12.56
N ALA A 100 -30.73 10.63 -13.73
CA ALA A 100 -29.52 9.89 -14.04
C ALA A 100 -28.27 10.81 -14.04
N LEU A 101 -28.39 12.00 -14.63
CA LEU A 101 -27.30 12.99 -14.60
C LEU A 101 -27.01 13.48 -13.19
N GLN A 102 -28.04 13.67 -12.36
CA GLN A 102 -27.88 14.07 -10.97
C GLN A 102 -27.18 12.98 -10.16
N GLN A 103 -27.62 11.73 -10.27
CA GLN A 103 -26.97 10.59 -9.61
C GLN A 103 -25.49 10.48 -9.99
N GLN A 104 -25.16 10.65 -11.28
CA GLN A 104 -23.77 10.65 -11.73
C GLN A 104 -22.95 11.78 -11.10
N LYS A 105 -23.53 12.98 -10.95
CA LYS A 105 -22.86 14.10 -10.28
C LYS A 105 -22.66 13.83 -8.79
N ASP A 106 -23.67 13.31 -8.11
CA ASP A 106 -23.60 12.99 -6.68
C ASP A 106 -22.56 11.90 -6.43
N GLU A 107 -22.48 10.87 -7.28
CA GLU A 107 -21.42 9.86 -7.22
C GLU A 107 -20.02 10.45 -7.46
N GLN A 108 -19.88 11.41 -8.39
CA GLN A 108 -18.61 12.09 -8.62
C GLN A 108 -18.21 12.95 -7.43
N LEU A 109 -19.16 13.68 -6.83
CA LEU A 109 -18.92 14.49 -5.62
C LEU A 109 -18.48 13.61 -4.46
N ALA A 110 -19.20 12.50 -4.20
CA ALA A 110 -18.83 11.57 -3.13
C ALA A 110 -17.43 10.95 -3.33
N ARG A 111 -17.01 10.71 -4.59
CA ARG A 111 -15.64 10.25 -4.89
C ARG A 111 -14.60 11.33 -4.64
N LEU A 112 -14.91 12.58 -4.93
CA LEU A 112 -14.01 13.71 -4.66
C LEU A 112 -13.87 13.96 -3.16
N GLU A 113 -14.98 13.99 -2.42
CA GLU A 113 -14.98 14.12 -0.95
C GLU A 113 -14.13 13.02 -0.31
N LYS A 114 -14.34 11.77 -0.72
CA LYS A 114 -13.52 10.66 -0.23
C LYS A 114 -12.03 10.81 -0.58
N ALA A 115 -11.70 11.30 -1.78
CA ALA A 115 -10.32 11.52 -2.17
C ALA A 115 -9.66 12.65 -1.38
N GLU A 116 -10.42 13.70 -1.02
CA GLU A 116 -9.95 14.78 -0.15
C GLU A 116 -9.72 14.29 1.29
N GLU A 117 -10.62 13.45 1.83
CA GLU A 117 -10.44 12.79 3.13
C GLU A 117 -9.20 11.90 3.13
N ASP A 118 -9.05 11.03 2.12
CA ASP A 118 -7.89 10.16 1.97
C ASP A 118 -6.60 11.01 1.88
N GLN A 119 -6.61 12.12 1.15
CA GLN A 119 -5.47 13.04 1.04
C GLN A 119 -5.10 13.64 2.41
N GLN A 120 -6.08 14.11 3.19
CA GLN A 120 -5.83 14.65 4.54
C GLN A 120 -5.20 13.59 5.45
N VAL A 121 -5.69 12.35 5.40
CA VAL A 121 -5.13 11.23 6.17
C VAL A 121 -3.67 10.95 5.76
N TYR A 122 -3.36 11.01 4.46
CA TYR A 122 -1.98 10.84 3.99
C TYR A 122 -1.05 11.99 4.45
N GLU A 123 -1.54 13.23 4.44
CA GLU A 123 -0.79 14.40 4.92
C GLU A 123 -0.49 14.30 6.42
N GLU A 124 -1.47 13.91 7.24
CA GLU A 124 -1.28 13.66 8.68
C GLU A 124 -0.26 12.54 8.94
N LEU A 125 -0.37 11.43 8.20
CA LEU A 125 0.58 10.33 8.32
C LEU A 125 2.01 10.75 7.93
N LEU A 126 2.14 11.58 6.90
CA LEU A 126 3.44 12.10 6.47
C LEU A 126 4.09 12.95 7.57
N LEU A 127 3.30 13.83 8.21
CA LEU A 127 3.77 14.64 9.34
C LEU A 127 4.21 13.77 10.53
N GLU A 128 3.43 12.76 10.91
CA GLU A 128 3.82 11.83 11.99
C GLU A 128 5.13 11.10 11.66
N LEU A 129 5.30 10.67 10.41
CA LEU A 129 6.53 10.02 9.95
C LEU A 129 7.74 10.97 10.01
N GLU A 130 7.58 12.23 9.62
CA GLU A 130 8.62 13.24 9.72
C GLU A 130 9.03 13.51 11.18
N GLU A 131 8.06 13.64 12.10
CA GLU A 131 8.31 13.80 13.53
C GLU A 131 9.04 12.60 14.14
N ARG A 132 8.59 11.38 13.82
CA ARG A 132 9.27 10.14 14.24
C ARG A 132 10.69 10.07 13.68
N ASN A 133 10.89 10.41 12.41
CA ASN A 133 12.20 10.42 11.78
C ASN A 133 13.14 11.43 12.45
N ASN A 134 12.65 12.64 12.75
CA ASN A 134 13.41 13.67 13.47
C ASN A 134 13.80 13.21 14.89
N THR A 135 12.89 12.54 15.59
CA THR A 135 13.17 11.95 16.91
C THR A 135 14.25 10.88 16.83
N LEU A 136 14.16 9.98 15.84
CA LEU A 136 15.17 8.95 15.60
C LEU A 136 16.53 9.55 15.26
N LYS A 137 16.58 10.55 14.37
CA LYS A 137 17.82 11.28 14.01
C LYS A 137 18.48 11.87 15.26
N HIS A 138 17.70 12.50 16.14
CA HIS A 138 18.20 13.05 17.40
C HIS A 138 18.75 11.96 18.33
N TRP A 139 18.01 10.86 18.47
CA TRP A 139 18.41 9.72 19.30
C TRP A 139 19.72 9.09 18.80
N PHE A 140 19.82 8.83 17.49
CA PHE A 140 21.05 8.33 16.86
C PHE A 140 22.19 9.33 17.04
N GLY A 141 21.96 10.62 16.81
CA GLY A 141 22.95 11.67 17.01
C GLY A 141 23.52 11.69 18.44
N LYS A 142 22.65 11.61 19.45
CA LYS A 142 23.05 11.51 20.86
C LYS A 142 23.85 10.23 21.13
N ARG A 143 23.37 9.08 20.63
CA ARG A 143 24.03 7.78 20.84
C ARG A 143 25.41 7.75 20.20
N THR A 144 25.55 8.24 18.98
CA THR A 144 26.84 8.34 18.27
C THR A 144 27.81 9.26 18.99
N LYS A 145 27.36 10.42 19.49
CA LYS A 145 28.21 11.31 20.32
C LYS A 145 28.72 10.59 21.57
N LYS A 146 27.85 9.88 22.30
CA LYS A 146 28.24 9.10 23.48
C LYS A 146 29.25 8.00 23.15
N LEU A 147 29.04 7.26 22.06
CA LEU A 147 29.97 6.22 21.62
C LEU A 147 31.33 6.79 21.22
N ARG A 148 31.37 7.94 20.53
CA ARG A 148 32.63 8.63 20.21
C ARG A 148 33.40 9.05 21.46
N GLN A 149 32.69 9.59 22.46
CA GLN A 149 33.30 9.94 23.74
C GLN A 149 33.88 8.71 24.44
N GLN A 150 33.12 7.61 24.55
CA GLN A 150 33.58 6.36 25.14
C GLN A 150 34.80 5.79 24.41
N LEU A 151 34.82 5.86 23.07
CA LEU A 151 35.97 5.43 22.27
C LEU A 151 37.21 6.29 22.55
N GLN A 152 37.04 7.61 22.72
CA GLN A 152 38.14 8.52 23.03
C GLN A 152 38.70 8.28 24.44
N GLU A 153 37.84 8.06 25.42
CA GLU A 153 38.23 7.68 26.79
C GLU A 153 39.01 6.37 26.79
N ALA A 154 38.51 5.34 26.10
CA ALA A 154 39.19 4.05 25.97
C ALA A 154 40.58 4.18 25.30
N LYS A 155 40.70 5.00 24.26
CA LYS A 155 42.00 5.30 23.62
C LYS A 155 42.97 5.97 24.58
N GLN A 156 42.51 6.94 25.38
CA GLN A 156 43.35 7.61 26.36
C GLN A 156 43.82 6.64 27.46
N GLN A 157 42.92 5.76 27.94
CA GLN A 157 43.27 4.72 28.91
C GLN A 157 44.31 3.74 28.35
N LEU A 158 44.13 3.29 27.11
CA LEU A 158 45.10 2.42 26.43
C LEU A 158 46.49 3.09 26.32
N HIS A 159 46.54 4.37 25.97
CA HIS A 159 47.80 5.11 25.92
C HIS A 159 48.46 5.23 27.30
N LYS A 160 47.69 5.48 28.37
CA LYS A 160 48.20 5.50 29.74
C LYS A 160 48.77 4.14 30.15
N ALA A 161 48.02 3.06 29.93
CA ALA A 161 48.47 1.70 30.21
C ALA A 161 49.75 1.34 29.44
N ARG A 162 49.83 1.73 28.16
CA ARG A 162 51.03 1.52 27.33
C ARG A 162 52.26 2.25 27.88
N ARG A 163 52.10 3.49 28.37
CA ARG A 163 53.20 4.25 29.00
C ARG A 163 53.66 3.59 30.30
N GLN A 164 52.70 3.15 31.13
CA GLN A 164 53.00 2.44 32.37
C GLN A 164 53.74 1.12 32.10
N ALA A 165 53.28 0.32 31.14
CA ALA A 165 53.93 -0.92 30.73
C ALA A 165 55.36 -0.67 30.21
N ALA A 166 55.57 0.38 29.41
CA ALA A 166 56.90 0.75 28.93
C ALA A 166 57.84 1.16 30.08
N SER A 167 57.33 1.88 31.08
CA SER A 167 58.10 2.24 32.28
C SER A 167 58.44 1.01 33.13
N ALA A 168 57.47 0.12 33.33
CA ALA A 168 57.67 -1.13 34.07
C ALA A 168 58.72 -2.02 33.40
N LEU A 169 58.68 -2.11 32.05
CA LEU A 169 59.68 -2.85 31.27
C LEU A 169 61.09 -2.30 31.48
N LYS A 170 61.26 -0.97 31.43
CA LYS A 170 62.56 -0.32 31.70
C LYS A 170 63.08 -0.63 33.11
N ASN A 171 62.20 -0.56 34.12
CA ASN A 171 62.57 -0.89 35.49
C ASN A 171 62.99 -2.37 35.61
N LEU A 172 62.25 -3.28 34.98
CA LEU A 172 62.56 -4.70 35.00
C LEU A 172 63.91 -5.00 34.31
N GLN A 173 64.22 -4.31 33.20
CA GLN A 173 65.53 -4.39 32.56
C GLN A 173 66.65 -3.92 33.49
N ARG A 174 66.44 -2.80 34.21
CA ARG A 174 67.42 -2.30 35.18
C ARG A 174 67.69 -3.30 36.30
N VAL A 175 66.62 -3.81 36.94
CA VAL A 175 66.73 -4.81 38.02
C VAL A 175 67.36 -6.10 37.52
N THR A 176 67.08 -6.51 36.27
CA THR A 176 67.73 -7.69 35.67
C THR A 176 69.23 -7.47 35.47
N ALA A 177 69.66 -6.25 35.11
CA ALA A 177 71.08 -5.91 35.00
C ALA A 177 71.76 -5.87 36.38
N GLU A 178 71.14 -5.24 37.38
CA GLU A 178 71.61 -5.23 38.77
C GLU A 178 71.78 -6.66 39.30
N LYS A 179 70.77 -7.53 39.10
CA LYS A 179 70.86 -8.95 39.48
C LYS A 179 72.06 -9.64 38.84
N ARG A 180 72.33 -9.41 37.55
CA ARG A 180 73.48 -10.03 36.86
C ARG A 180 74.82 -9.58 37.44
N MET A 181 74.94 -8.33 37.88
CA MET A 181 76.14 -7.84 38.55
C MET A 181 76.34 -8.52 39.90
N VAL A 182 75.28 -8.58 40.72
CA VAL A 182 75.32 -9.28 42.02
C VAL A 182 75.63 -10.76 41.84
N ASP A 183 75.01 -11.44 40.87
CA ASP A 183 75.29 -12.86 40.56
C ASP A 183 76.76 -13.05 40.14
N ALA A 184 77.38 -12.07 39.47
CA ALA A 184 78.79 -12.12 39.09
C ALA A 184 79.72 -11.89 40.30
N GLU A 185 79.42 -10.91 41.15
CA GLU A 185 80.13 -10.67 42.41
C GLU A 185 80.07 -11.89 43.33
N LEU A 186 78.89 -12.50 43.48
CA LEU A 186 78.72 -13.70 44.30
C LEU A 186 79.54 -14.89 43.76
N LYS A 187 79.63 -15.05 42.43
CA LYS A 187 80.50 -16.07 41.83
C LYS A 187 81.98 -15.83 42.12
N LEU A 188 82.43 -14.57 42.10
CA LEU A 188 83.82 -14.22 42.45
C LEU A 188 84.10 -14.54 43.92
N ILE A 189 83.18 -14.18 44.82
CA ILE A 189 83.30 -14.48 46.25
C ILE A 189 83.34 -16.00 46.49
N LEU A 190 82.44 -16.76 45.87
CA LEU A 190 82.44 -18.23 45.98
C LEU A 190 83.76 -18.83 45.49
N ALA A 191 84.27 -18.38 44.35
CA ALA A 191 85.57 -18.85 43.84
C ALA A 191 86.73 -18.50 44.79
N ALA A 192 86.70 -17.33 45.42
CA ALA A 192 87.70 -16.94 46.43
C ALA A 192 87.61 -17.83 47.68
N LEU A 193 86.40 -18.13 48.17
CA LEU A 193 86.19 -19.04 49.30
C LEU A 193 86.67 -20.46 49.00
N GLU A 194 86.37 -20.99 47.80
CA GLU A 194 86.89 -22.30 47.36
C GLU A 194 88.43 -22.32 47.34
N GLN A 195 89.08 -21.24 46.90
CA GLN A 195 90.55 -21.13 46.94
C GLN A 195 91.08 -21.11 48.38
N VAL A 196 90.43 -20.39 49.29
CA VAL A 196 90.78 -20.37 50.72
C VAL A 196 90.66 -21.77 51.32
N GLU A 197 89.59 -22.50 51.03
CA GLU A 197 89.38 -23.88 51.50
C GLU A 197 90.52 -24.80 51.04
N VAL A 198 90.91 -24.75 49.76
CA VAL A 198 92.04 -25.51 49.23
C VAL A 198 93.35 -25.17 49.95
N VAL A 199 93.60 -23.90 50.25
CA VAL A 199 94.80 -23.46 51.00
C VAL A 199 94.79 -24.04 52.42
N VAL A 200 93.65 -24.03 53.09
CA VAL A 200 93.47 -24.61 54.44
C VAL A 200 93.69 -26.12 54.42
N GLU A 201 93.15 -26.84 53.44
CA GLU A 201 93.38 -28.29 53.29
C GLU A 201 94.87 -28.62 53.03
N GLN A 202 95.54 -27.83 52.18
CA GLN A 202 96.98 -27.96 51.94
C GLN A 202 97.80 -27.71 53.21
N ALA A 203 97.43 -26.72 54.02
CA ALA A 203 98.04 -26.46 55.31
C ALA A 203 97.92 -27.68 56.25
N ALA A 204 96.71 -28.19 56.41
CA ALA A 204 96.42 -29.32 57.29
C ALA A 204 97.21 -30.58 56.88
N THR A 205 97.28 -30.87 55.57
CA THR A 205 98.05 -32.01 55.05
C THR A 205 99.56 -31.87 55.21
N GLN A 206 100.12 -30.66 55.07
CA GLN A 206 101.55 -30.39 55.27
C GLN A 206 101.94 -30.43 56.75
N GLN A 207 101.08 -29.91 57.64
CA GLN A 207 101.26 -30.00 59.09
C GLN A 207 101.27 -31.47 59.56
N ALA A 208 100.35 -32.29 59.04
CA ALA A 208 100.32 -33.73 59.33
C ALA A 208 101.58 -34.49 58.88
N ARG A 209 102.36 -33.94 57.94
CA ARG A 209 103.63 -34.51 57.44
C ARG A 209 104.86 -34.03 58.21
N GLY A 210 104.70 -33.22 59.27
CA GLY A 210 105.81 -32.74 60.11
C GLY A 210 106.61 -31.59 59.50
N GLY A 211 105.99 -30.77 58.63
CA GLY A 211 106.63 -29.57 58.06
C GLY A 211 106.90 -28.49 59.11
N ASP A 212 107.93 -27.67 58.86
CA ASP A 212 108.32 -26.53 59.69
C ASP A 212 107.18 -25.51 59.80
N THR A 213 106.61 -25.39 61.00
CA THR A 213 105.38 -24.66 61.27
C THR A 213 105.47 -23.18 60.97
N ASP A 214 106.63 -22.56 61.19
CA ASP A 214 106.81 -21.11 61.01
C ASP A 214 106.87 -20.73 59.52
N HIS A 215 107.58 -21.53 58.72
CA HIS A 215 107.63 -21.32 57.27
C HIS A 215 106.29 -21.62 56.59
N LEU A 216 105.57 -22.63 57.09
CA LEU A 216 104.22 -22.97 56.66
C LEU A 216 103.25 -21.81 56.90
N LEU A 217 103.26 -21.25 58.13
CA LEU A 217 102.40 -20.14 58.51
C LEU A 217 102.65 -18.91 57.63
N GLN A 218 103.92 -18.51 57.40
CA GLN A 218 104.23 -17.38 56.52
C GLN A 218 103.73 -17.60 55.08
N THR A 219 103.90 -18.80 54.54
CA THR A 219 103.49 -19.13 53.17
C THR A 219 101.97 -19.12 53.02
N LEU A 220 101.25 -19.63 54.03
CA LEU A 220 99.79 -19.61 54.06
C LEU A 220 99.24 -18.19 54.23
N LEU A 221 99.85 -17.38 55.08
CA LEU A 221 99.47 -15.99 55.31
C LEU A 221 99.61 -15.17 54.02
N GLY A 222 100.73 -15.32 53.30
CA GLY A 222 100.93 -14.64 52.02
C GLY A 222 99.94 -15.09 50.93
N ARG A 223 99.59 -16.38 50.88
CA ARG A 223 98.56 -16.90 49.95
C ARG A 223 97.16 -16.40 50.29
N LEU A 224 96.79 -16.37 51.58
CA LEU A 224 95.50 -15.85 52.03
C LEU A 224 95.37 -14.35 51.80
N GLN A 225 96.43 -13.58 52.03
CA GLN A 225 96.47 -12.15 51.70
C GLN A 225 96.26 -11.90 50.21
N HIS A 226 96.88 -12.73 49.35
CA HIS A 226 96.72 -12.63 47.91
C HIS A 226 95.29 -12.97 47.44
N ILE A 227 94.69 -14.05 47.95
CA ILE A 227 93.34 -14.50 47.56
C ILE A 227 92.26 -13.53 48.03
N LEU A 228 92.41 -12.96 49.24
CA LEU A 228 91.44 -12.02 49.81
C LEU A 228 91.69 -10.57 49.38
N GLU A 229 92.70 -10.33 48.52
CA GLU A 229 93.17 -9.00 48.12
C GLU A 229 93.37 -8.04 49.32
N ILE A 230 93.75 -8.57 50.48
CA ILE A 230 94.01 -7.76 51.68
C ILE A 230 95.35 -7.08 51.45
N LYS A 231 95.31 -5.82 50.99
CA LYS A 231 96.48 -4.94 51.04
C LYS A 231 96.91 -4.83 52.49
N GLU A 232 98.21 -4.96 52.73
CA GLU A 232 98.82 -4.81 54.06
C GLU A 232 98.18 -3.60 54.76
N LEU A 233 97.55 -3.85 55.90
CA LEU A 233 97.14 -2.80 56.82
C LEU A 233 98.44 -2.21 57.35
N ASP A 234 98.95 -1.18 56.69
CA ASP A 234 100.02 -0.35 57.21
C ASP A 234 99.59 0.13 58.60
N ALA A 235 100.37 -0.27 59.61
CA ALA A 235 100.17 -0.01 61.03
C ALA A 235 100.43 1.46 61.40
#